data_AF-A0A8C4M7T3-F1
#
_entry.id   AF-A0A8C4M7T3-F1
#
_cell.length_a   1.000
_cell.length_b   1.000
_cell.length_c   1.000
_cell.angle_alpha   90.00
_cell.angle_beta   90.00
_cell.angle_gamma   90.00
#
_symmetry.space_group_name_H-M   'P 1'
#
loop_
_entity.id
_entity.type
_entity.pdbx_description
1 polymer ?
#
loop_
_entity_poly.entity_id
_entity_poly.type
_entity_poly.pdbx_seq_one_letter_code
_entity_poly.pdbx_strand_id
1 'polypeptide(L)'
;IKPVPEKRVTQSEKGSVSIRSQAGSGCRGEDHPAVRKLKRYIRACGAHRNYKKLLGSCRSYKECLSVLRAELEALGMKGNPSLEKCRALKEQREEAAEVASLDITNIISSSGRPRRRTAWNPSGEAAPPGELYCRTLDSEEEQPHLPPPDWSHLRGIISSDGESN
;
A
#
# COMPACT_ATOMS: atom_id res chain seq x y z
N ILE A 1 -45.23 31.25 35.67
CA ILE A 1 -44.76 31.82 34.38
C ILE A 1 -43.55 30.99 33.96
N LYS A 2 -43.73 30.04 33.04
CA LYS A 2 -42.65 29.18 32.52
C LYS A 2 -42.18 29.76 31.19
N PRO A 3 -40.88 30.02 30.97
CA PRO A 3 -40.42 30.56 29.70
C PRO A 3 -40.41 29.49 28.60
N VAL A 4 -40.81 29.97 27.42
CA VAL A 4 -41.00 29.30 26.12
C VAL A 4 -39.66 28.79 25.56
N PRO A 5 -39.63 27.65 24.81
CA PRO A 5 -38.43 27.20 24.12
C PRO A 5 -38.14 28.03 22.85
N GLU A 6 -36.94 28.58 22.78
CA GLU A 6 -36.40 29.34 21.64
C GLU A 6 -36.09 28.38 20.47
N LYS A 7 -36.78 28.58 19.34
CA LYS A 7 -36.49 27.91 18.07
C LYS A 7 -35.44 28.74 17.32
N ARG A 8 -34.27 28.17 17.03
CA ARG A 8 -33.41 28.66 15.93
C ARG A 8 -33.37 27.65 14.80
N VAL A 9 -33.88 28.12 13.67
CA VAL A 9 -33.92 27.47 12.37
C VAL A 9 -32.90 28.16 11.47
N THR A 10 -32.21 27.34 10.67
CA THR A 10 -31.47 27.62 9.43
C THR A 10 -30.21 28.48 9.49
N GLN A 11 -29.14 27.93 8.92
CA GLN A 11 -28.66 28.42 7.63
C GLN A 11 -28.11 27.25 6.79
N SER A 12 -28.79 27.03 5.67
CA SER A 12 -28.33 26.22 4.55
C SER A 12 -27.41 27.07 3.71
N GLU A 13 -26.21 26.58 3.39
CA GLU A 13 -25.44 27.10 2.26
C GLU A 13 -25.40 26.08 1.13
N LYS A 14 -25.89 26.56 0.00
CA LYS A 14 -25.97 25.87 -1.27
C LYS A 14 -24.62 25.97 -1.97
N GLY A 15 -24.13 24.81 -2.39
CA GLY A 15 -23.72 24.63 -3.79
C GLY A 15 -22.22 24.66 -4.06
N SER A 16 -21.72 23.56 -4.62
CA SER A 16 -20.81 23.68 -5.75
C SER A 16 -20.96 22.48 -6.69
N VAL A 17 -21.53 22.81 -7.85
CA VAL A 17 -21.32 22.23 -9.20
C VAL A 17 -21.44 20.71 -9.36
N SER A 18 -22.68 20.25 -9.56
CA SER A 18 -22.93 19.00 -10.29
C SER A 18 -22.66 19.24 -11.78
N ILE A 19 -21.45 18.91 -12.25
CA ILE A 19 -21.14 18.83 -13.69
C ILE A 19 -22.01 17.72 -14.29
N ARG A 20 -23.21 18.09 -14.77
CA ARG A 20 -24.02 17.24 -15.65
C ARG A 20 -23.57 17.50 -17.08
N SER A 21 -22.60 16.73 -17.55
CA SER A 21 -22.28 16.68 -18.98
C SER A 21 -23.41 15.94 -19.70
N GLN A 22 -24.23 16.67 -20.46
CA GLN A 22 -25.24 16.11 -21.35
C GLN A 22 -24.63 15.54 -22.64
N ALA A 23 -25.27 14.46 -23.10
CA ALA A 23 -25.48 14.03 -24.48
C ALA A 23 -24.25 13.74 -25.37
N GLY A 24 -23.90 12.45 -25.45
CA GLY A 24 -23.49 11.82 -26.70
C GLY A 24 -24.60 10.84 -27.10
N SER A 25 -25.20 11.02 -28.27
CA SER A 25 -26.23 10.15 -28.81
C SER A 25 -25.65 8.78 -29.18
N GLY A 26 -25.68 7.80 -28.29
CA GLY A 26 -25.23 6.44 -28.56
C GLY A 26 -26.15 5.40 -27.93
N CYS A 27 -26.98 4.74 -28.75
CA CYS A 27 -27.72 3.51 -28.43
C CYS A 27 -28.44 3.48 -27.05
N ARG A 28 -29.77 3.67 -27.05
CA ARG A 28 -30.64 3.96 -25.87
C ARG A 28 -30.60 2.98 -24.68
N GLY A 29 -29.79 1.91 -24.70
CA GLY A 29 -29.54 1.01 -23.57
C GLY A 29 -28.13 1.08 -22.94
N GLU A 30 -27.13 1.64 -23.64
CA GLU A 30 -25.73 1.67 -23.17
C GLU A 30 -25.40 2.86 -22.27
N ASP A 31 -26.17 3.94 -22.34
CA ASP A 31 -25.88 5.20 -21.66
C ASP A 31 -26.40 5.28 -20.22
N HIS A 32 -27.13 4.27 -19.75
CA HIS A 32 -27.68 4.32 -18.40
C HIS A 32 -26.55 4.42 -17.36
N PRO A 33 -26.65 5.36 -16.39
CA PRO A 33 -25.55 5.74 -15.51
C PRO A 33 -24.94 4.56 -14.73
N ALA A 34 -25.74 3.57 -14.33
CA ALA A 34 -25.19 2.40 -13.63
C ALA A 34 -24.40 1.43 -14.52
N VAL A 35 -24.71 1.29 -15.82
CA VAL A 35 -23.83 0.57 -16.77
C VAL A 35 -22.51 1.31 -16.92
N ARG A 36 -22.54 2.65 -17.01
CA ARG A 36 -21.31 3.48 -17.05
C ARG A 36 -20.46 3.33 -15.79
N LYS A 37 -21.09 3.28 -14.60
CA LYS A 37 -20.39 3.02 -13.32
C LYS A 37 -19.72 1.65 -13.32
N LEU A 38 -20.42 0.60 -13.72
CA LEU A 38 -19.85 -0.75 -13.79
C LEU A 38 -18.72 -0.86 -14.82
N LYS A 39 -18.86 -0.28 -16.01
CA LYS A 39 -17.77 -0.18 -17.00
C LYS A 39 -16.53 0.51 -16.43
N ARG A 40 -16.73 1.55 -15.59
CA ARG A 40 -15.63 2.24 -14.89
C ARG A 40 -14.97 1.35 -13.83
N TYR A 41 -15.74 0.57 -13.09
CA TYR A 41 -15.22 -0.35 -12.09
C TYR A 41 -14.39 -1.48 -12.71
N ILE A 42 -14.88 -2.08 -13.81
CA ILE A 42 -14.13 -3.09 -14.58
C ILE A 42 -12.76 -2.54 -15.02
N ARG A 43 -12.73 -1.29 -15.51
CA ARG A 43 -11.48 -0.61 -15.86
C ARG A 43 -10.58 -0.35 -14.66
N ALA A 44 -11.15 0.03 -13.52
CA ALA A 44 -10.39 0.25 -12.28
C ALA A 44 -9.77 -1.05 -11.75
N CYS A 45 -10.40 -2.21 -11.99
CA CYS A 45 -9.83 -3.53 -11.74
C CYS A 45 -8.69 -3.93 -12.68
N GLY A 46 -8.32 -3.08 -13.66
CA GLY A 46 -7.29 -3.41 -14.65
C GLY A 46 -7.76 -4.34 -15.77
N ALA A 47 -9.04 -4.72 -15.81
CA ALA A 47 -9.59 -5.53 -16.90
C ALA A 47 -10.14 -4.62 -18.01
N HIS A 48 -9.73 -4.87 -19.26
CA HIS A 48 -10.28 -4.18 -20.42
C HIS A 48 -11.07 -5.16 -21.30
N ARG A 49 -12.40 -5.00 -21.34
CA ARG A 49 -13.30 -5.86 -22.12
C ARG A 49 -13.85 -5.14 -23.35
N ASN A 50 -14.13 -5.92 -24.40
CA ASN A 50 -14.80 -5.39 -25.59
C ASN A 50 -16.32 -5.33 -25.37
N TYR A 51 -16.77 -4.21 -24.81
CA TYR A 51 -18.17 -3.99 -24.46
C TYR A 51 -19.14 -4.11 -25.64
N LYS A 52 -18.72 -3.81 -26.88
CA LYS A 52 -19.57 -3.95 -28.06
C LYS A 52 -19.96 -5.42 -28.32
N LYS A 53 -19.07 -6.35 -28.00
CA LYS A 53 -19.33 -7.79 -28.15
C LYS A 53 -20.17 -8.35 -27.01
N LEU A 54 -19.88 -7.92 -25.78
CA LEU A 54 -20.59 -8.38 -24.58
C LEU A 54 -22.01 -7.82 -24.47
N LEU A 55 -22.18 -6.54 -24.80
CA LEU A 55 -23.45 -5.83 -24.70
C LEU A 55 -24.21 -5.83 -26.02
N GLY A 56 -23.57 -6.21 -27.13
CA GLY A 56 -24.21 -6.27 -28.45
C GLY A 56 -25.31 -7.33 -28.55
N SER A 57 -25.23 -8.40 -27.74
CA SER A 57 -26.30 -9.40 -27.63
C SER A 57 -27.42 -8.98 -26.68
N CYS A 58 -27.15 -8.01 -25.79
CA CYS A 58 -28.10 -7.60 -24.76
C CYS A 58 -29.18 -6.69 -25.37
N ARG A 59 -30.45 -7.01 -25.13
CA ARG A 59 -31.59 -6.20 -25.63
C ARG A 59 -32.15 -5.26 -24.57
N SER A 60 -31.81 -5.47 -23.30
CA SER A 60 -32.30 -4.67 -22.17
C SER A 60 -31.16 -4.18 -21.29
N TYR A 61 -31.35 -3.00 -20.69
CA TYR A 61 -30.42 -2.45 -19.72
C TYR A 61 -30.18 -3.37 -18.50
N LYS A 62 -31.21 -4.10 -18.05
CA LYS A 62 -31.08 -5.05 -16.93
C LYS A 62 -30.16 -6.22 -17.28
N GLU A 63 -30.22 -6.68 -18.52
CA GLU A 63 -29.35 -7.73 -19.06
C GLU A 63 -27.90 -7.24 -19.15
N CYS A 64 -27.70 -6.03 -19.66
CA CYS A 64 -26.39 -5.36 -19.65
C CYS A 64 -25.78 -5.29 -18.24
N LEU A 65 -26.59 -4.94 -17.23
CA LEU A 65 -26.14 -4.93 -15.83
C LEU A 65 -25.77 -6.33 -15.33
N SER A 66 -26.57 -7.34 -15.66
CA SER A 66 -26.32 -8.72 -15.25
C SER A 66 -24.98 -9.21 -15.81
N VAL A 67 -24.75 -9.02 -17.11
CA VAL A 67 -23.49 -9.38 -17.78
C VAL A 67 -22.31 -8.65 -17.15
N LEU A 68 -22.42 -7.35 -16.91
CA LEU A 68 -21.33 -6.58 -16.29
C LEU A 68 -21.06 -6.99 -14.84
N ARG A 69 -22.09 -7.38 -14.07
CA ARG A 69 -21.91 -7.91 -12.71
C ARG A 69 -21.27 -9.29 -12.72
N ALA A 70 -21.71 -10.18 -13.60
CA ALA A 70 -21.10 -11.49 -13.79
C ALA A 70 -19.63 -11.37 -14.19
N GLU A 71 -19.29 -10.38 -15.02
CA GLU A 71 -17.90 -10.11 -15.40
C GLU A 71 -17.06 -9.64 -14.20
N LEU A 72 -17.62 -8.79 -13.34
CA LEU A 72 -16.95 -8.37 -12.11
C LEU A 72 -16.74 -9.54 -11.15
N GLU A 73 -17.72 -10.45 -11.06
CA GLU A 73 -17.61 -11.67 -10.27
C GLU A 73 -16.54 -12.61 -10.82
N ALA A 74 -16.49 -12.79 -12.16
CA ALA A 74 -15.45 -13.58 -12.83
C ALA A 74 -14.03 -13.01 -12.62
N LEU A 75 -13.90 -11.70 -12.40
CA LEU A 75 -12.63 -11.06 -12.06
C LEU A 75 -12.24 -11.23 -10.58
N GLY A 76 -13.15 -11.74 -9.74
CA GLY A 76 -12.95 -11.97 -8.31
C GLY A 76 -13.64 -10.95 -7.40
N MET A 77 -14.44 -10.01 -7.93
CA MET A 77 -15.24 -9.12 -7.08
C MET A 77 -16.54 -9.79 -6.64
N LYS A 78 -16.57 -10.25 -5.39
CA LYS A 78 -17.79 -10.79 -4.77
C LYS A 78 -18.62 -9.69 -4.10
N GLY A 79 -19.91 -9.63 -4.43
CA GLY A 79 -20.89 -8.76 -3.78
C GLY A 79 -20.93 -7.34 -4.33
N ASN A 80 -21.14 -6.34 -3.46
CA ASN A 80 -21.31 -4.95 -3.88
C ASN A 80 -20.02 -4.39 -4.50
N PRO A 81 -20.05 -3.95 -5.77
CA PRO A 81 -18.87 -3.45 -6.45
C PRO A 81 -18.55 -2.03 -5.93
N SER A 82 -17.44 -1.92 -5.20
CA SER A 82 -16.89 -0.66 -4.68
C SER A 82 -15.56 -0.34 -5.37
N LEU A 83 -15.24 0.94 -5.54
CA LEU A 83 -13.98 1.39 -6.14
C LEU A 83 -12.75 0.92 -5.35
N GLU A 84 -12.84 0.92 -4.02
CA GLU A 84 -11.75 0.48 -3.14
C GLU A 84 -11.43 -0.99 -3.39
N LYS A 85 -12.46 -1.84 -3.45
CA LYS A 85 -12.30 -3.27 -3.78
C LYS A 85 -11.72 -3.48 -5.18
N CYS A 86 -12.09 -2.65 -6.15
CA CYS A 86 -11.54 -2.72 -7.50
C CYS A 86 -10.02 -2.48 -7.52
N ARG A 87 -9.56 -1.48 -6.74
CA ARG A 87 -8.14 -1.13 -6.63
C ARG A 87 -7.36 -2.20 -5.88
N ALA A 88 -7.90 -2.68 -4.75
CA ALA A 88 -7.28 -3.76 -3.99
C ALA A 88 -7.09 -5.03 -4.82
N LEU A 89 -8.05 -5.40 -5.68
CA LEU A 89 -7.88 -6.53 -6.59
C LEU A 89 -6.79 -6.32 -7.64
N LYS A 90 -6.61 -5.07 -8.10
CA LYS A 90 -5.53 -4.75 -9.03
C LYS A 90 -4.18 -4.89 -8.32
N GLU A 91 -4.08 -4.33 -7.12
CA GLU A 91 -2.91 -4.39 -6.25
C GLU A 91 -2.54 -5.85 -5.93
N GLN A 92 -3.49 -6.69 -5.53
CA GLN A 92 -3.20 -8.11 -5.29
C GLN A 92 -2.70 -8.86 -6.52
N ARG A 93 -3.19 -8.52 -7.72
CA ARG A 93 -2.66 -9.11 -8.96
C ARG A 93 -1.24 -8.64 -9.27
N GLU A 94 -0.93 -7.39 -8.95
CA GLU A 94 0.40 -6.82 -9.09
C GLU A 94 1.36 -7.43 -8.06
N GLU A 95 0.99 -7.48 -6.78
CA GLU A 95 1.72 -8.16 -5.72
C GLU A 95 2.01 -9.63 -6.07
N ALA A 96 1.03 -10.36 -6.60
CA ALA A 96 1.23 -11.75 -7.02
C ALA A 96 2.23 -11.87 -8.17
N ALA A 97 2.25 -10.90 -9.10
CA ALA A 97 3.23 -10.86 -10.18
C ALA A 97 4.63 -10.52 -9.65
N GLU A 98 4.74 -9.56 -8.72
CA GLU A 98 5.99 -9.25 -8.02
C GLU A 98 6.52 -10.49 -7.30
N VAL A 99 5.69 -11.17 -6.51
CA VAL A 99 6.05 -12.41 -5.79
C VAL A 99 6.46 -13.52 -6.76
N ALA A 100 5.77 -13.68 -7.88
CA ALA A 100 6.12 -14.69 -8.89
C ALA A 100 7.44 -14.37 -9.62
N SER A 101 7.83 -13.10 -9.69
CA SER A 101 9.11 -12.68 -10.25
C SER A 101 10.29 -12.93 -9.30
N LEU A 102 10.03 -13.06 -7.99
CA LEU A 102 11.06 -13.33 -7.00
C LEU A 102 11.53 -14.79 -7.10
N ASP A 103 12.80 -14.94 -7.48
CA ASP A 103 13.46 -16.24 -7.50
C ASP A 103 13.99 -16.60 -6.10
N ILE A 104 13.22 -17.43 -5.40
CA ILE A 104 13.53 -17.94 -4.05
C ILE A 104 14.84 -18.76 -4.05
N THR A 105 15.28 -19.28 -5.20
CA THR A 105 16.51 -20.08 -5.28
C THR A 105 17.78 -19.24 -5.05
N ASN A 106 17.70 -17.92 -5.25
CA ASN A 106 18.80 -16.99 -4.96
C ASN A 106 18.95 -16.66 -3.47
N ILE A 107 18.01 -17.09 -2.61
CA ILE A 107 18.10 -16.86 -1.17
C ILE A 107 19.16 -17.79 -0.59
N ILE A 108 20.29 -17.22 -0.17
CA ILE A 108 21.31 -17.94 0.59
C ILE A 108 20.73 -18.27 1.96
N SER A 109 20.39 -19.54 2.18
CA SER A 109 19.93 -20.05 3.48
C SER A 109 21.11 -20.09 4.46
N SER A 110 21.46 -18.95 5.06
CA SER A 110 22.51 -18.91 6.07
C SER A 110 21.95 -19.40 7.41
N SER A 111 22.39 -20.57 7.87
CA SER A 111 22.17 -21.04 9.25
C SER A 111 23.09 -20.30 10.24
N GLY A 112 23.08 -18.97 10.19
CA GLY A 112 23.95 -18.08 10.98
C GLY A 112 25.21 -17.58 10.24
N ARG A 113 25.90 -16.63 10.88
CA ARG A 113 27.16 -16.05 10.38
C ARG A 113 28.27 -17.11 10.47
N PRO A 114 29.04 -17.38 9.41
CA PRO A 114 30.28 -18.12 9.54
C PRO A 114 31.20 -17.38 10.51
N ARG A 115 31.36 -17.91 11.72
CA ARG A 115 32.28 -17.38 12.72
C ARG A 115 33.68 -17.61 12.18
N ARG A 116 34.40 -16.54 11.78
CA ARG A 116 35.83 -16.61 11.46
C ARG A 116 36.53 -17.21 12.68
N ARG A 117 36.99 -18.46 12.57
CA ARG A 117 38.03 -18.96 13.46
C ARG A 117 39.31 -18.28 13.01
N THR A 118 39.80 -17.36 13.83
CA THR A 118 41.18 -16.89 13.72
C THR A 118 42.06 -18.14 13.81
N ALA A 119 42.86 -18.43 12.78
CA ALA A 119 43.71 -19.62 12.71
C ALA A 119 44.84 -19.66 13.77
N TRP A 120 44.85 -18.71 14.71
CA TRP A 120 45.95 -18.43 15.64
C TRP A 120 45.51 -18.34 17.11
N ASN A 121 44.40 -19.00 17.49
CA ASN A 121 43.99 -19.10 18.90
C ASN A 121 44.11 -20.57 19.37
N PRO A 122 45.18 -20.96 20.10
CA PRO A 122 45.35 -22.32 20.62
C PRO A 122 44.47 -22.62 21.84
N SER A 123 43.96 -21.61 22.53
CA SER A 123 43.14 -21.77 23.74
C SER A 123 41.67 -21.78 23.36
N GLY A 124 41.19 -22.94 22.91
CA GLY A 124 39.78 -23.22 22.70
C GLY A 124 39.05 -23.45 24.02
N GLU A 125 38.91 -22.43 24.85
CA GLU A 125 37.87 -22.44 25.90
C GLU A 125 36.63 -21.78 25.27
N ALA A 126 35.63 -22.59 24.92
CA ALA A 126 34.36 -22.09 24.45
C ALA A 126 33.63 -21.44 25.64
N ALA A 127 33.75 -20.12 25.80
CA ALA A 127 32.86 -19.39 26.69
C ALA A 127 31.40 -19.73 26.31
N PRO A 128 30.54 -20.11 27.28
CA PRO A 128 29.18 -20.50 26.98
C PRO A 128 28.45 -19.36 26.26
N PRO A 129 27.70 -19.65 25.20
CA PRO A 129 26.95 -18.64 24.45
C PRO A 129 25.75 -18.19 25.28
N GLY A 130 25.97 -17.28 26.23
CA GLY A 130 24.91 -16.77 27.10
C GLY A 130 25.09 -15.36 27.67
N GLU A 131 26.30 -14.82 27.74
CA GLU A 131 26.55 -13.64 28.59
C GLU A 131 27.00 -12.36 27.89
N LEU A 132 27.11 -12.33 26.57
CA LEU A 132 27.53 -11.12 25.87
C LEU A 132 26.36 -10.51 25.07
N TYR A 133 25.59 -9.71 25.82
CA TYR A 133 24.67 -8.65 25.40
C TYR A 133 23.21 -9.05 25.09
N CYS A 134 22.40 -9.11 26.13
CA CYS A 134 20.97 -8.84 26.06
C CYS A 134 20.74 -7.36 26.42
N ARG A 135 20.54 -6.47 25.43
CA ARG A 135 19.93 -5.16 25.71
C ARG A 135 18.40 -5.35 25.69
N THR A 136 17.86 -5.72 26.84
CA THR A 136 16.43 -5.61 27.14
C THR A 136 16.09 -4.13 27.37
N LEU A 137 14.97 -3.67 26.84
CA LEU A 137 14.52 -2.26 26.90
C LEU A 137 14.06 -1.82 28.31
N ASP A 138 14.51 -2.49 29.37
CA ASP A 138 14.00 -2.29 30.74
C ASP A 138 15.05 -2.53 31.86
N SER A 139 16.35 -2.49 31.57
CA SER A 139 17.41 -2.52 32.60
C SER A 139 18.15 -1.18 32.67
N GLU A 140 17.95 -0.44 33.76
CA GLU A 140 18.66 0.80 34.15
C GLU A 140 20.08 0.51 34.69
N GLU A 141 20.82 -0.35 34.01
CA GLU A 141 22.15 -0.76 34.41
C GLU A 141 23.17 0.12 33.66
N GLU A 142 23.70 1.13 34.36
CA GLU A 142 24.77 2.01 33.90
C GLU A 142 26.05 1.19 33.65
N GLN A 143 26.18 0.65 32.43
CA GLN A 143 27.42 0.08 31.92
C GLN A 143 28.47 1.20 31.83
N PRO A 144 29.71 0.99 32.31
CA PRO A 144 30.75 2.01 32.25
C PRO A 144 31.03 2.39 30.80
N HIS A 145 30.67 3.63 30.46
CA HIS A 145 30.94 4.20 29.14
C HIS A 145 32.45 4.18 28.89
N LEU A 146 32.91 3.37 27.94
CA LEU A 146 34.28 3.48 27.44
C LEU A 146 34.48 4.92 26.96
N PRO A 147 35.59 5.59 27.34
CA PRO A 147 35.82 6.94 26.90
C PRO A 147 35.81 6.97 25.36
N PRO A 148 35.14 7.97 24.75
CA PRO A 148 35.11 8.08 23.30
C PRO A 148 36.54 8.08 22.76
N PRO A 149 36.78 7.45 21.59
CA PRO A 149 38.10 7.43 20.98
C PRO A 149 38.67 8.84 20.85
N ASP A 150 39.93 9.01 21.24
CA ASP A 150 40.59 10.30 21.16
C ASP A 150 40.92 10.66 19.71
N TRP A 151 40.07 11.51 19.13
CA TRP A 151 40.26 12.07 17.79
C TRP A 151 41.25 13.26 17.76
N SER A 152 41.95 13.58 18.86
CA SER A 152 42.94 14.67 18.92
C SER A 152 44.00 14.56 17.82
N HIS A 153 44.43 13.33 17.50
CA HIS A 153 45.40 13.01 16.45
C HIS A 153 44.95 13.43 15.04
N LEU A 154 43.66 13.68 14.81
CA LEU A 154 43.11 14.16 13.53
C LEU A 154 42.99 15.68 13.44
N ARG A 155 43.21 16.42 14.54
CA ARG A 155 43.03 17.89 14.59
C ARG A 155 43.99 18.68 13.69
N GLY A 156 45.03 18.06 13.14
CA GLY A 156 45.96 18.66 12.17
C GLY A 156 45.93 18.02 10.77
N ILE A 157 45.08 17.01 10.55
CA ILE A 157 44.96 16.31 9.25
C ILE A 157 43.94 17.02 8.35
N ILE A 158 42.97 17.71 8.93
CA ILE A 158 41.89 18.41 8.20
C ILE A 158 42.11 19.91 8.36
N SER A 159 42.61 20.58 7.32
CA SER A 159 42.64 22.04 7.27
C SER A 159 41.21 22.57 7.23
N SER A 160 40.75 23.17 8.32
CA SER A 160 39.46 23.85 8.42
C SER A 160 39.55 25.24 7.77
N ASP A 161 39.64 25.30 6.43
CA ASP A 161 39.41 26.54 5.68
C ASP A 161 37.97 26.59 5.21
N GLY A 162 37.14 27.23 6.03
CA GLY A 162 35.78 27.64 5.70
C GLY A 162 35.65 29.15 5.90
N GLU A 163 36.38 29.92 5.08
CA GLU A 163 36.27 31.37 5.02
C GLU A 163 34.81 31.75 4.65
N SER A 164 34.08 32.28 5.62
CA SER A 164 32.77 32.92 5.41
C SER A 164 32.96 34.42 5.49
N ASN A 165 32.63 35.06 4.37
CA ASN A 165 32.59 36.48 4.01
C ASN A 165 32.28 37.46 5.15
#